data_AF-A0A6B9FKH6-F1
#
_entry.id   AF-A0A6B9FKH6-F1
#
_cell.length_a   1.000
_cell.length_b   1.000
_cell.length_c   1.000
_cell.angle_alpha   90.00
_cell.angle_beta   90.00
_cell.angle_gamma   90.00
#
_symmetry.space_group_name_H-M   'P 1'
#
loop_
_entity.id
_entity.type
_entity.pdbx_description
1 polymer ?
#
loop_
_entity_poly.entity_id
_entity_poly.type
_entity_poly.pdbx_seq_one_letter_code
_entity_poly.pdbx_strand_id
1 'polypeptide(L)' 'MLPLFSTSGRPARNRFKAWREGLFERLVPVGIEQRDDPSFAGRRDVTAIAVLTVSRVSQDALRCETTPDT' A
#
# COMPACT_ATOMS: atom_id res chain seq x y z
N MET A 1 -11.40 12.26 5.24
CA MET A 1 -10.75 11.49 4.15
C MET A 1 -11.68 10.38 3.72
N LEU A 2 -11.68 10.01 2.44
CA LEU A 2 -12.52 8.95 1.87
C LEU A 2 -11.71 7.66 1.69
N PRO A 3 -12.27 6.48 1.98
CA PRO A 3 -11.57 5.20 1.80
C PRO A 3 -11.39 4.93 0.31
N LEU A 4 -10.14 4.82 -0.14
CA LEU A 4 -9.80 4.44 -1.50
C LEU A 4 -9.57 2.93 -1.60
N PHE A 5 -8.95 2.33 -0.57
CA PHE A 5 -8.68 0.91 -0.53
C PHE A 5 -8.58 0.39 0.91
N SER A 6 -9.02 -0.84 1.16
CA SER A 6 -8.74 -1.59 2.38
C SER A 6 -8.58 -3.08 2.09
N THR A 7 -7.75 -3.75 2.89
CA THR A 7 -7.66 -5.22 2.94
C THR A 7 -8.70 -5.86 3.85
N SER A 8 -9.47 -5.06 4.60
CA SER A 8 -10.58 -5.54 5.44
C SER A 8 -11.59 -6.32 4.59
N GLY A 9 -11.99 -7.51 5.06
CA GLY A 9 -12.91 -8.39 4.34
C GLY A 9 -12.31 -9.16 3.17
N ARG A 10 -11.03 -8.96 2.82
CA ARG A 10 -10.35 -9.74 1.77
C ARG A 10 -9.75 -11.05 2.31
N PRO A 11 -9.67 -12.12 1.49
CA PRO A 11 -8.96 -13.34 1.86
C PRO A 11 -7.49 -13.06 2.17
N ALA A 12 -6.98 -13.57 3.31
CA ALA A 12 -5.64 -13.29 3.83
C ALA A 12 -4.54 -13.44 2.77
N ARG A 13 -4.55 -14.57 2.03
CA ARG A 13 -3.59 -14.88 0.95
C ARG A 13 -3.45 -13.81 -0.14
N ASN A 14 -4.47 -12.97 -0.33
CA ASN A 14 -4.51 -11.98 -1.41
C ASN A 14 -4.35 -10.54 -0.91
N ARG A 15 -4.31 -10.32 0.42
CA ARG A 15 -4.34 -8.97 1.00
C ARG A 15 -3.13 -8.14 0.58
N PHE A 16 -1.92 -8.70 0.72
CA PHE A 16 -0.68 -8.01 0.37
C PHE A 16 -0.61 -7.70 -1.13
N LYS A 17 -0.88 -8.70 -1.99
CA LYS A 17 -0.87 -8.51 -3.45
C LYS A 17 -1.82 -7.38 -3.88
N ALA A 18 -3.07 -7.40 -3.39
CA ALA A 18 -4.07 -6.39 -3.74
C ALA A 18 -3.70 -4.99 -3.23
N TRP A 19 -3.11 -4.90 -2.03
CA TRP A 19 -2.63 -3.63 -1.49
C TRP A 19 -1.45 -3.07 -2.30
N ARG A 20 -0.50 -3.94 -2.67
CA ARG A 20 0.70 -3.59 -3.44
C ARG A 20 0.30 -3.04 -4.81
N GLU A 21 -0.59 -3.74 -5.51
CA GLU A 21 -1.17 -3.29 -6.79
C GLU A 21 -1.90 -1.94 -6.67
N GLY A 22 -2.60 -1.70 -5.56
CA GLY A 22 -3.29 -0.42 -5.30
C GLY A 22 -2.36 0.77 -4.94
N LEU A 23 -1.06 0.53 -4.73
CA LEU A 23 -0.07 1.57 -4.45
C LEU A 23 0.76 1.98 -5.66
N PHE A 24 0.86 1.11 -6.66
CA PHE A 24 1.91 1.17 -7.69
C PHE A 24 1.83 2.36 -8.65
N GLU A 25 0.77 3.16 -8.65
CA GLU A 25 0.72 4.34 -9.53
C GLU A 25 1.75 5.43 -9.18
N ARG A 26 2.46 5.38 -8.03
CA ARG A 26 3.13 6.58 -7.49
C ARG A 26 4.49 6.43 -6.80
N LEU A 27 5.16 5.27 -6.83
CA LEU A 27 6.47 5.13 -6.20
C LEU A 27 7.57 4.81 -7.21
N VAL A 28 8.78 5.30 -6.91
CA VAL A 28 10.06 4.89 -7.51
C VAL A 28 10.15 3.35 -7.59
N PRO A 29 11.03 2.78 -8.42
CA PRO A 29 11.28 1.33 -8.42
C PRO A 29 11.69 0.88 -7.00
N VAL A 30 10.74 0.29 -6.28
CA VAL A 30 10.95 -0.24 -4.93
C VAL A 30 10.48 -1.68 -4.93
N GLY A 31 11.39 -2.61 -4.62
CA GLY A 31 11.04 -3.96 -4.24
C GLY A 31 10.33 -3.92 -2.89
N ILE A 32 9.08 -4.39 -2.84
CA ILE A 32 8.27 -4.42 -1.61
C ILE A 32 7.86 -5.85 -1.32
N GLU A 33 8.19 -6.30 -0.12
CA GLU A 33 7.84 -7.63 0.40
C GLU A 33 7.12 -7.50 1.74
N GLN A 34 6.17 -8.41 1.98
CA GLN A 34 5.54 -8.55 3.27
C GLN A 34 6.50 -9.26 4.24
N ARG A 35 6.66 -8.73 5.45
CA ARG A 35 7.51 -9.35 6.47
C ARG A 35 6.75 -10.47 7.20
N ASP A 36 7.02 -11.74 6.86
CA ASP A 36 6.65 -13.02 7.53
C ASP A 36 5.26 -13.18 8.19
N ASP A 37 4.35 -12.23 8.00
CA ASP A 37 3.02 -12.22 8.61
C ASP A 37 2.03 -12.88 7.64
N PRO A 38 1.19 -13.84 8.04
CA PRO A 38 0.17 -14.40 7.16
C PRO A 38 -1.04 -13.47 6.95
N SER A 39 -1.14 -12.35 7.66
CA SER A 39 -2.40 -11.61 7.90
C SER A 39 -2.43 -10.14 7.49
N PHE A 40 -1.59 -9.72 6.54
CA PHE A 40 -1.43 -8.32 6.08
C PHE A 40 -2.66 -7.41 6.20
N ALA A 41 -2.56 -6.35 6.98
CA ALA A 41 -3.49 -5.25 7.08
C ALA A 41 -2.96 -4.02 6.31
N GLY A 42 -3.80 -3.47 5.43
CA GLY A 42 -3.48 -2.28 4.65
C GLY A 42 -4.73 -1.44 4.37
N ARG A 43 -4.59 -0.13 4.47
CA ARG A 43 -5.63 0.86 4.19
C ARG A 43 -5.03 2.09 3.54
N ARG A 44 -5.74 2.61 2.53
CA ARG A 44 -5.43 3.88 1.88
C ARG A 44 -6.70 4.71 1.86
N ASP A 45 -6.62 5.88 2.47
CA ASP A 45 -7.63 6.92 2.38
C ASP A 45 -7.08 8.09 1.56
N VAL A 46 -7.94 8.80 0.84
CA VAL A 46 -7.57 9.95 0.02
C VAL A 46 -8.45 11.15 0.35
N THR A 47 -7.91 12.34 0.16
CA THR A 47 -8.66 13.58 0.20
C THR A 47 -7.99 14.61 -0.71
N ALA A 48 -8.72 15.67 -1.05
CA ALA A 48 -8.17 16.81 -1.76
C ALA A 48 -8.19 18.02 -0.82
N ILE A 49 -7.07 18.73 -0.73
CA ILE A 49 -6.94 20.00 -0.03
C ILE A 49 -6.57 21.04 -1.09
N ALA A 50 -7.57 21.81 -1.53
CA ALA A 50 -7.47 22.63 -2.74
C ALA A 50 -6.95 21.79 -3.93
N VAL A 51 -5.79 22.16 -4.48
CA VAL A 51 -5.16 21.45 -5.61
C VAL A 51 -4.34 20.23 -5.20
N LEU A 52 -4.13 20.02 -3.89
CA LEU A 52 -3.27 18.95 -3.38
C LEU A 52 -4.07 17.68 -3.12
N THR A 53 -3.70 16.58 -3.79
CA THR A 53 -4.19 15.25 -3.44
C THR A 53 -3.36 14.68 -2.30
N VAL A 54 -3.99 14.46 -1.14
CA VAL A 54 -3.35 13.90 0.05
C VAL A 54 -3.84 12.48 0.26
N SER A 55 -2.91 11.54 0.44
CA SER A 55 -3.23 10.16 0.82
C SER A 55 -2.69 9.82 2.20
N ARG A 56 -3.53 9.19 3.02
CA ARG A 56 -3.12 8.55 4.26
C ARG A 56 -3.00 7.06 3.98
N VAL A 57 -1.83 6.49 4.22
CA VAL A 57 -1.59 5.06 4.12
C VAL A 57 -1.33 4.52 5.52
N SER A 58 -1.95 3.40 5.85
CA SER A 58 -1.70 2.66 7.09
C SER A 58 -1.56 1.19 6.70
N GLN A 59 -0.48 0.56 7.14
CA GLN A 59 -0.06 -0.75 6.67
C GLN A 59 0.78 -1.45 7.74
N ASP A 60 0.81 -2.77 7.69
CA ASP A 60 1.74 -3.56 8.48
C ASP A 60 3.19 -3.35 8.04
N ALA A 61 4.12 -3.89 8.83
CA ALA A 61 5.54 -3.82 8.54
C ALA A 61 5.87 -4.45 7.17
N LEU A 62 6.68 -3.73 6.40
CA LEU A 62 7.16 -4.15 5.09
C LEU A 62 8.68 -4.16 5.06
N ARG A 63 9.23 -5.02 4.21
CA ARG A 63 10.59 -4.88 3.73
C ARG A 63 10.54 -4.12 2.41
N CYS A 64 11.22 -2.99 2.35
CA CYS A 64 11.33 -2.16 1.16
C CYS A 64 12.79 -2.04 0.77
N GLU A 65 13.11 -2.31 -0.48
CA GLU A 65 14.44 -2.16 -1.04
C GLU A 65 14.36 -1.29 -2.31
N THR A 66 15.04 -0.15 -2.27
CA THR A 66 15.26 0.68 -3.45
C THR A 66 16.51 0.17 -4.15
N THR A 67 16.36 -0.58 -5.23
CA THR A 67 17.47 -0.84 -6.13
C THR A 67 17.77 0.43 -6.92
N PRO A 68 19.04 0.87 -7.04
CA PRO A 68 19.41 1.80 -8.09
C PRO A 68 19.04 1.14 -9.41
N ASP A 69 18.22 1.81 -10.25
CA ASP A 69 18.09 1.40 -11.64
C ASP A 69 19.51 1.27 -12.21
N THR A 70 19.83 0.09 -12.74
CA THR A 70 21.06 -0.13 -13.50
C THR A 70 20.89 0.44 -14.89
#